data_AF-A0A9E5BCQ6-F1
#
_entry.id   AF-A0A9E5BCQ6-F1
#
_cell.length_a   1.000
_cell.length_b   1.000
_cell.length_c   1.000
_cell.angle_alpha   90.00
_cell.angle_beta   90.00
_cell.angle_gamma   90.00
#
_symmetry.space_group_name_H-M   'P 1'
#
loop_
_entity.id
_entity.type
_entity.pdbx_description
1 polymer ?
#
loop_
_entity_poly.entity_id
_entity_poly.type
_entity_poly.pdbx_seq_one_letter_code
_entity_poly.pdbx_strand_id
1 'polypeptide(L)'
;MSVVVIGVNHRTSPLRVLERVAVSAEAMPKALHALSSKDNIREAVVLSTCNRTEVYAVTEKFHAAYDDIADSRSPAVSTRP
;
A
#
# COMPACT_ATOMS: atom_id res chain seq x y z
N MET A 1 18.98 6.86 2.66
CA MET A 1 18.20 6.08 1.69
C MET A 1 17.96 4.68 2.22
N SER A 2 16.69 4.36 2.46
CA SER A 2 16.25 3.09 3.06
C SER A 2 15.04 2.57 2.30
N VAL A 3 14.89 1.24 2.26
CA VAL A 3 13.69 0.58 1.75
C VAL A 3 12.79 0.24 2.92
N VAL A 4 11.54 0.66 2.84
CA VAL A 4 10.50 0.29 3.79
C VAL A 4 9.46 -0.58 3.11
N VAL A 5 8.93 -1.55 3.85
CA VAL A 5 7.83 -2.40 3.41
C VAL A 5 6.70 -2.28 4.42
N ILE A 6 5.52 -1.91 3.96
CA ILE A 6 4.32 -1.77 4.79
C ILE A 6 3.21 -2.57 4.15
N GLY A 7 2.56 -3.45 4.90
CA GLY A 7 1.50 -4.26 4.36
C GLY A 7 0.99 -5.32 5.30
N VAL A 8 0.13 -6.17 4.75
CA VAL A 8 -0.48 -7.31 5.44
C VAL A 8 -0.30 -8.58 4.62
N ASN A 9 -0.23 -9.72 5.30
CA ASN A 9 -0.10 -11.02 4.65
C ASN A 9 -0.87 -12.11 5.42
N HIS A 10 -1.11 -13.23 4.75
CA HIS A 10 -1.89 -14.37 5.27
C HIS A 10 -1.31 -15.02 6.53
N ARG A 11 -0.02 -14.82 6.85
CA ARG A 11 0.58 -15.43 8.04
C ARG A 11 0.14 -14.75 9.33
N THR A 12 -0.23 -13.46 9.24
CA THR A 12 -0.55 -12.63 10.41
C THR A 12 -1.93 -12.00 10.36
N SER A 13 -2.66 -12.15 9.24
CA SER A 13 -3.95 -11.51 9.03
C SER A 13 -5.01 -12.50 8.55
N PRO A 14 -6.24 -12.46 9.08
CA PRO A 14 -7.37 -13.21 8.54
C PRO A 14 -7.67 -12.83 7.09
N LEU A 15 -8.25 -13.77 6.33
CA LEU A 15 -8.62 -13.55 4.92
C LEU A 15 -9.48 -12.30 4.71
N ARG A 16 -10.47 -12.06 5.58
CA ARG A 16 -11.33 -10.86 5.52
C ARG A 16 -10.56 -9.54 5.58
N VAL A 17 -9.39 -9.52 6.21
CA VAL A 17 -8.52 -8.33 6.23
C VAL A 17 -7.81 -8.17 4.89
N LEU A 18 -7.29 -9.27 4.33
CA LEU A 18 -6.65 -9.27 3.01
C LEU A 18 -7.61 -8.83 1.90
N GLU A 19 -8.85 -9.31 1.92
CA GLU A 19 -9.89 -8.91 0.96
C GLU A 19 -10.18 -7.40 0.99
N ARG A 20 -10.14 -6.79 2.18
CA ARG A 20 -10.41 -5.36 2.36
C ARG A 20 -9.27 -4.45 1.92
N VAL A 21 -8.04 -4.97 1.83
CA VAL A 21 -6.87 -4.19 1.43
C VAL A 21 -6.42 -4.50 0.00
N ALA A 22 -6.96 -5.55 -0.62
CA ALA A 22 -6.61 -5.93 -1.97
C ALA A 22 -6.86 -4.77 -2.95
N VAL A 23 -5.81 -4.40 -3.69
CA VAL A 23 -5.87 -3.38 -4.72
C VAL A 23 -6.22 -4.05 -6.04
N SER A 24 -7.32 -3.63 -6.68
CA SER A 24 -7.71 -4.13 -8.00
C SER A 24 -6.81 -3.56 -9.10
N ALA A 25 -6.80 -4.22 -10.26
CA ALA A 25 -6.03 -3.74 -11.41
C ALA A 25 -6.48 -2.34 -11.85
N GLU A 26 -7.78 -2.02 -11.78
CA GLU A 26 -8.29 -0.69 -12.15
C GLU A 26 -7.90 0.39 -11.14
N ALA A 27 -7.78 0.04 -9.85
CA ALA A 27 -7.37 0.96 -8.80
C ALA A 27 -5.85 1.18 -8.73
N MET A 28 -5.06 0.27 -9.31
CA MET A 28 -3.59 0.28 -9.22
C MET A 28 -2.94 1.57 -9.71
N PRO A 29 -3.28 2.13 -10.90
CA PRO A 29 -2.67 3.38 -11.36
C PRO A 29 -2.93 4.56 -10.41
N LYS A 30 -4.14 4.64 -9.86
CA LYS A 30 -4.51 5.67 -8.89
C LYS A 30 -3.74 5.53 -7.57
N ALA A 31 -3.59 4.29 -7.09
CA ALA A 31 -2.82 4.01 -5.87
C ALA A 31 -1.35 4.39 -6.03
N LEU A 32 -0.73 3.99 -7.16
CA LEU A 32 0.66 4.36 -7.46
C LEU A 32 0.83 5.87 -7.60
N HIS A 33 -0.10 6.55 -8.27
CA HIS A 33 -0.05 8.01 -8.40
C HIS A 33 -0.09 8.70 -7.04
N ALA A 34 -1.02 8.28 -6.16
CA ALA A 34 -1.16 8.84 -4.82
C ALA A 34 0.08 8.61 -3.94
N LEU A 35 0.79 7.50 -4.11
CA LEU A 35 2.07 7.24 -3.44
C LEU A 35 3.20 8.09 -4.02
N SER A 36 3.29 8.20 -5.35
CA SER A 36 4.32 9.00 -6.02
C SER A 36 4.20 10.51 -5.77
N SER A 37 3.02 10.99 -5.37
CA SER A 37 2.79 12.40 -5.03
C SER A 37 3.14 12.76 -3.58
N LYS A 38 3.64 11.81 -2.79
CA LYS A 38 4.02 12.03 -1.39
C LYS A 38 5.46 12.50 -1.26
N ASP A 39 5.71 13.47 -0.38
CA ASP A 39 7.02 14.10 -0.25
C ASP A 39 8.11 13.14 0.26
N ASN A 40 7.75 12.12 1.04
CA ASN A 40 8.72 11.21 1.65
C ASN A 40 8.87 9.88 0.88
N ILE A 41 8.27 9.76 -0.30
CA ILE A 41 8.32 8.56 -1.16
C ILE A 41 9.02 8.92 -2.47
N ARG A 42 10.19 8.32 -2.74
CA ARG A 42 10.90 8.52 -4.02
C ARG A 42 10.47 7.53 -5.09
N GLU A 43 10.35 6.28 -4.69
CA GLU A 43 9.94 5.18 -5.56
C GLU A 43 8.97 4.32 -4.76
N ALA A 44 7.97 3.77 -5.44
CA ALA A 44 6.97 2.90 -4.83
C ALA A 44 6.62 1.72 -5.74
N VAL A 45 6.47 0.55 -5.13
CA VAL A 45 5.91 -0.65 -5.76
C VAL A 45 4.78 -1.14 -4.88
N VAL A 46 3.63 -1.43 -5.50
CA VAL A 46 2.49 -2.04 -4.83
C VAL A 46 2.36 -3.48 -5.28
N LEU A 47 2.46 -4.42 -4.35
CA LEU A 47 2.27 -5.84 -4.56
C LEU A 47 0.94 -6.26 -3.97
N SER A 48 -0.05 -6.54 -4.81
CA SER A 48 -1.38 -6.99 -4.39
C SER A 48 -1.66 -8.37 -4.99
N THR A 49 -1.84 -9.37 -4.14
CA THR A 49 -2.12 -10.77 -4.51
C THR A 49 -3.17 -11.33 -3.55
N CYS A 50 -3.58 -12.59 -3.75
CA CYS A 50 -4.45 -13.28 -2.78
C CYS A 50 -3.81 -13.49 -1.40
N ASN A 51 -2.47 -13.47 -1.30
CA ASN A 51 -1.74 -13.85 -0.08
C ASN A 51 -1.19 -12.66 0.70
N ARG A 52 -1.09 -11.50 0.06
CA ARG A 52 -0.51 -10.27 0.63
C ARG A 52 -0.90 -9.03 -0.16
N THR A 53 -0.93 -7.92 0.55
CA THR A 53 -0.93 -6.57 -0.02
C THR A 53 0.16 -5.77 0.67
N GLU A 54 1.17 -5.35 -0.08
CA GLU A 54 2.38 -4.69 0.42
C GLU A 54 2.75 -3.50 -0.45
N VAL A 55 3.19 -2.42 0.20
CA VAL A 55 3.79 -1.24 -0.41
C VAL A 55 5.27 -1.25 -0.06
N TYR A 56 6.11 -1.33 -1.08
CA TYR A 56 7.55 -1.16 -0.98
C TYR A 56 7.86 0.26 -1.38
N ALA A 57 8.60 0.99 -0.55
CA ALA A 57 8.96 2.37 -0.83
C ALA A 57 10.43 2.65 -0.53
N VAL A 58 11.02 3.49 -1.37
CA VAL A 58 12.34 4.07 -1.14
C VAL A 58 12.16 5.43 -0.48
N THR A 59 12.75 5.61 0.70
CA THR A 59 12.61 6.84 1.50
C THR A 59 13.93 7.28 2.13
N GLU A 60 13.97 8.55 2.54
CA GLU A 60 15.03 9.09 3.40
C GLU A 60 14.66 9.07 4.89
N LYS A 61 13.36 8.99 5.22
CA LYS A 61 12.86 9.06 6.61
C LYS A 61 11.76 8.03 6.82
N PHE A 62 12.05 7.00 7.60
CA PHE A 62 11.12 5.90 7.86
C PHE A 62 9.76 6.37 8.40
N HIS A 63 9.74 7.14 9.49
CA HIS A 63 8.50 7.57 10.14
C HIS A 63 7.62 8.41 9.20
N ALA A 64 8.24 9.36 8.48
CA ALA A 64 7.50 10.21 7.56
C ALA A 64 6.94 9.42 6.36
N ALA A 65 7.67 8.44 5.85
CA ALA A 65 7.15 7.54 4.81
C ALA A 65 6.04 6.62 5.32
N TYR A 66 6.12 6.17 6.58
CA TYR A 66 5.06 5.38 7.20
C TYR A 66 3.76 6.19 7.25
N ASP A 67 3.83 7.44 7.73
CA ASP A 67 2.68 8.34 7.80
C ASP A 67 2.10 8.60 6.39
N ASP A 68 2.96 8.86 5.40
CA ASP A 68 2.54 9.07 4.01
C ASP A 68 1.80 7.87 3.41
N ILE A 69 2.30 6.65 3.67
CA ILE A 69 1.69 5.40 3.19
C ILE A 69 0.40 5.10 3.97
N ALA A 70 0.37 5.34 5.28
CA ALA A 70 -0.83 5.11 6.11
C ALA A 70 -1.98 6.07 5.73
N ASP A 71 -1.66 7.34 5.45
CA ASP A 71 -2.61 8.36 4.98
C ASP A 71 -3.01 8.16 3.52
N SER A 72 -2.20 7.45 2.72
CA SER A 72 -2.52 7.14 1.31
C SER A 72 -3.68 6.17 1.13
N ARG A 73 -4.43 5.83 2.19
CA ARG A 73 -5.67 5.08 2.15
C ARG A 73 -6.63 5.69 1.12
N SER A 74 -6.53 5.18 -0.10
CA SER A 74 -7.45 5.48 -1.17
C SER A 74 -8.84 5.04 -0.71
N PRO A 75 -9.91 5.82 -0.94
CA PRO A 75 -11.28 5.44 -0.56
C PRO A 75 -11.84 4.27 -1.39
N ALA A 76 -11.00 3.53 -2.12
CA ALA A 76 -11.39 2.35 -2.88
C ALA A 76 -11.37 1.10 -1.99
N VAL A 77 -12.04 1.16 -0.83
CA VAL A 77 -12.71 -0.03 -0.32
C VAL A 77 -13.86 -0.25 -1.31
N SER A 78 -13.57 -1.00 -2.37
CA SER A 78 -14.61 -1.63 -3.17
C SER A 78 -15.35 -2.57 -2.22
N THR A 79 -16.40 -2.06 -1.58
CA THR A 79 -17.47 -2.88 -1.04
C THR A 79 -18.07 -3.60 -2.24
N ARG A 80 -17.49 -4.74 -2.60
CA ARG A 80 -18.22 -5.71 -3.42
C ARG A 80 -19.40 -6.19 -2.56
N PRO A 81 -20.64 -6.22 -3.10
CA PRO A 81 -21.82 -6.65 -2.35
C PRO A 81 -21.69 -8.08 -1.81
#